data_AF-A0A7U9CTW5-F1
#
_entry.id   AF-A0A7U9CTW5-F1
#
_cell.length_a   1.000
_cell.length_b   1.000
_cell.length_c   1.000
_cell.angle_alpha   90.00
_cell.angle_beta   90.00
_cell.angle_gamma   90.00
#
_symmetry.space_group_name_H-M   'P 1'
#
loop_
_entity.id
_entity.type
_entity.pdbx_description
1 polymer ?
#
loop_
_entity_poly.entity_id
_entity_poly.type
_entity_poly.pdbx_seq_one_letter_code
_entity_poly.pdbx_strand_id
1 'polypeptide(L)' 'MFPRYFRWIAAFGILAALAMMVITGLQVFSGMASAGDLIRPIIGVVAFGWMFTQSTKA' A
#
# COMPACT_ATOMS: atom_id res chain seq x y z
N MET A 1 15.96 -6.87 -10.46
CA MET A 1 14.82 -7.70 -10.94
C MET A 1 14.26 -8.44 -9.74
N PHE A 2 12.99 -8.22 -9.40
CA PHE A 2 12.37 -8.92 -8.26
C PHE A 2 12.05 -10.37 -8.67
N PRO A 3 12.40 -11.36 -7.83
CA PRO A 3 12.03 -12.76 -8.08
C PRO A 3 10.52 -12.93 -8.26
N ARG A 4 10.09 -13.90 -9.07
CA ARG A 4 8.67 -14.14 -9.36
C ARG A 4 7.79 -14.34 -8.13
N TYR A 5 8.33 -14.90 -7.04
CA TYR A 5 7.61 -15.08 -5.77
C TYR A 5 7.30 -13.75 -5.05
N PHE A 6 8.09 -12.70 -5.29
CA PHE A 6 7.82 -11.37 -4.75
C PHE A 6 6.57 -10.71 -5.34
N ARG A 7 6.05 -11.19 -6.49
CA ARG A 7 4.77 -10.73 -7.04
C ARG A 7 3.63 -10.88 -6.04
N TRP A 8 3.56 -12.04 -5.38
CA TRP A 8 2.50 -12.32 -4.42
C TRP A 8 2.66 -11.50 -3.16
N ILE A 9 3.90 -11.37 -2.65
CA ILE A 9 4.20 -10.51 -1.49
C ILE A 9 3.82 -9.05 -1.78
N ALA A 10 4.17 -8.54 -2.96
CA ALA A 10 3.84 -7.18 -3.37
C ALA A 10 2.31 -7.01 -3.55
N ALA A 11 1.62 -7.98 -4.17
CA ALA A 11 0.16 -7.94 -4.32
C ALA A 11 -0.56 -7.92 -2.96
N PHE A 12 -0.17 -8.77 -2.01
CA PHE A 12 -0.71 -8.74 -0.65
C PHE A 12 -0.36 -7.43 0.07
N GLY A 13 0.84 -6.90 -0.13
CA GLY A 13 1.25 -5.60 0.41
C GLY A 13 0.39 -4.44 -0.11
N ILE A 14 0.05 -4.43 -1.41
CA ILE A 14 -0.88 -3.44 -2.00
C ILE A 14 -2.25 -3.54 -1.32
N LEU A 15 -2.81 -4.75 -1.21
CA LEU A 15 -4.13 -4.96 -0.59
C LEU A 15 -4.16 -4.51 0.87
N ALA A 16 -3.13 -4.85 1.65
CA ALA A 16 -3.01 -4.43 3.05
C ALA A 16 -2.89 -2.90 3.17
N ALA A 17 -2.09 -2.26 2.32
CA ALA A 17 -1.93 -0.81 2.32
C ALA A 17 -3.22 -0.09 1.91
N LEU A 18 -3.99 -0.63 0.96
CA LEU A 18 -5.31 -0.12 0.58
C LEU A 18 -6.32 -0.26 1.72
N ALA A 19 -6.35 -1.41 2.40
CA ALA A 19 -7.22 -1.60 3.57
C ALA A 19 -6.90 -0.58 4.67
N MET A 20 -5.61 -0.37 4.96
CA MET A 20 -5.17 0.66 5.92
C MET A 20 -5.54 2.07 5.45
N MET A 21 -5.42 2.37 4.15
CA MET A 21 -5.84 3.66 3.59
C MET A 21 -7.33 3.92 3.82
N VAL A 22 -8.19 2.92 3.65
CA VAL A 22 -9.63 3.04 3.91
C VAL A 22 -9.91 3.23 5.39
N ILE A 23 -9.31 2.42 6.26
CA ILE A 23 -9.51 2.52 7.72
C ILE A 23 -9.05 3.87 8.24
N THR A 24 -7.84 4.30 7.89
CA THR A 24 -7.30 5.60 8.29
C THR A 24 -8.11 6.74 7.68
N GLY A 25 -8.59 6.60 6.43
CA GLY A 25 -9.48 7.58 5.81
C GLY A 25 -10.78 7.79 6.59
N LEU A 26 -11.40 6.70 7.06
CA LEU A 26 -12.58 6.77 7.92
C LEU A 26 -12.27 7.44 9.26
N GLN A 27 -11.10 7.17 9.87
CA GLN A 27 -10.66 7.81 11.11
C GLN A 27 -10.40 9.31 10.94
N VAL A 28 -9.82 9.73 9.80
CA VAL A 28 -9.63 11.15 9.49
C VAL A 28 -10.97 11.84 9.29
N PHE A 29 -11.89 11.21 8.57
CA PHE A 29 -13.24 11.74 8.36
C PHE A 29 -14.02 11.88 9.68
N SER A 30 -13.87 10.94 10.61
CA SER A 30 -14.50 11.01 11.93
C SER A 30 -13.80 11.95 12.92
N GLY A 31 -12.69 12.60 12.52
CA GLY A 31 -11.89 13.48 13.38
C GLY A 31 -11.04 12.75 14.42
N MET A 32 -10.89 11.43 14.32
CA MET A 32 -10.11 10.59 15.22
C MET A 32 -8.63 10.47 14.84
N ALA A 33 -8.25 10.89 13.63
CA ALA A 33 -6.89 10.87 13.13
C ALA A 33 -6.57 12.15 12.32
N SER A 34 -5.28 12.44 12.16
CA SER A 34 -4.82 13.56 11.35
C SER A 34 -4.72 13.16 9.88
N ALA A 35 -4.89 14.11 8.96
CA ALA A 35 -4.67 13.85 7.53
C ALA A 35 -3.25 13.34 7.23
N GLY A 36 -2.27 13.66 8.08
CA GLY A 36 -0.89 13.16 7.98
C GLY A 36 -0.78 11.65 8.17
N ASP A 37 -1.72 11.01 8.87
CA ASP A 37 -1.72 9.57 9.11
C ASP A 37 -1.97 8.76 7.82
N LEU A 38 -2.54 9.40 6.78
CA LEU A 38 -2.73 8.81 5.45
C LEU A 38 -1.43 8.68 4.65
N ILE A 39 -0.37 9.41 5.01
CA ILE A 39 0.90 9.38 4.26
C ILE A 39 1.49 7.97 4.25
N ARG A 40 1.46 7.28 5.40
CA ARG A 40 2.01 5.92 5.54
C ARG A 40 1.33 4.90 4.62
N PRO A 41 -0.01 4.73 4.64
CA PRO A 41 -0.66 3.78 3.75
C PRO A 41 -0.48 4.16 2.26
N ILE A 42 -0.48 5.46 1.92
CA ILE A 42 -0.22 5.90 0.54
C ILE A 42 1.18 5.48 0.07
N ILE A 43 2.22 5.74 0.88
CA ILE A 43 3.59 5.29 0.57
C ILE A 43 3.63 3.76 0.43
N GLY A 44 2.92 3.03 1.30
CA GLY A 44 2.79 1.59 1.21
C GLY A 44 2.24 1.13 -0.14
N VAL A 45 1.12 1.70 -0.59
CA VAL A 45 0.51 1.37 -1.90
C VAL A 45 1.50 1.65 -3.04
N VAL A 46 2.18 2.79 -3.02
CA VAL A 46 3.15 3.18 -4.07
C VAL A 46 4.36 2.25 -4.08
N ALA A 47 4.94 1.95 -2.92
CA ALA A 47 6.13 1.12 -2.81
C ALA A 47 5.85 -0.34 -3.24
N PHE A 48 4.76 -0.93 -2.76
CA PHE A 48 4.36 -2.27 -3.16
C PHE A 48 3.88 -2.33 -4.62
N GLY A 49 3.20 -1.28 -5.10
CA GLY A 49 2.85 -1.13 -6.51
C GLY A 49 4.09 -1.11 -7.41
N TRP A 50 5.08 -0.31 -7.07
CA TRP A 50 6.36 -0.29 -7.79
C TRP A 50 7.04 -1.66 -7.76
N MET A 51 7.15 -2.28 -6.58
CA MET A 51 7.72 -3.62 -6.42
C MET A 51 7.01 -4.67 -7.30
N PHE A 52 5.68 -4.61 -7.36
CA PHE A 52 4.87 -5.46 -8.22
C PHE A 52 5.20 -5.23 -9.70
N THR A 53 5.21 -3.98 -10.17
CA THR A 53 5.55 -3.68 -11.58
C THR A 53 6.97 -4.09 -11.96
N GLN A 54 7.93 -4.02 -11.03
CA GLN A 54 9.31 -4.47 -11.28
C GLN A 54 9.42 -5.99 -11.30
N SER A 55 8.55 -6.70 -10.57
CA SER A 55 8.49 -8.17 -10.58
C SER A 55 7.76 -8.77 -11.80
N THR A 56 7.08 -7.93 -12.58
CA THR A 56 6.45 -8.32 -13.86
C THR A 56 7.33 -8.03 -15.08
N LYS A 57 8.42 -7.28 -14.91
CA LYS A 57 9.41 -7.07 -15.97
C LYS A 57 10.21 -8.35 -16.15
N ALA A 58 10.08 -8.94 -17.34
CA ALA A 58 10.84 -10.10 -17.79
C ALA A 58 12.30 -9.72 -18.05
#